data_AF-A0A5N6EDX4-F1
#
_entry.id   AF-A0A5N6EDX4-F1
#
_cell.length_a   1.000
_cell.length_b   1.000
_cell.length_c   1.000
_cell.angle_alpha   90.00
_cell.angle_beta   90.00
_cell.angle_gamma   90.00
#
_symmetry.space_group_name_H-M   'P 1'
#
loop_
_entity.id
_entity.type
_entity.pdbx_description
1 polymer ?
#
loop_
_entity_poly.entity_id
_entity_poly.type
_entity_poly.pdbx_seq_one_letter_code
_entity_poly.pdbx_strand_id
1 'polypeptide(L)'
;MKSVTKQHCKAYEKEIQELRAENEALQSAQQRIRQIVCASNLDKNETLAKCDGRQPKSAEVRSAISHACLHHTAQYPAVSGYQSGSVGYSQNESPPPIGSSFQSSSGTPLSPAKFTGLNPVRDLNLSLWSRLPLNFAQELYISESLYSCFDRLDLVQASPDEPSPVELLYGSSQKLLADRIHKATRFWPICDPERLSSGLLTYNMIKWLTRPSQEPFGRLLEFQRPINDQLQRPHPRCIDFVMWPVLRANLVKAFHKYDLKMVFAAFICSLRIRWPWGKSFLQPDMTNSWQVHKEFYDTFTRIEGWGLSDESQT
;
A
#
# COMPACT_ATOMS: atom_id res chain seq x y z
N MET A 1 25.86 42.20 -14.26
CA MET A 1 24.46 41.81 -13.92
C MET A 1 23.70 41.14 -15.06
N LYS A 2 23.60 41.69 -16.28
CA LYS A 2 22.77 41.11 -17.37
C LYS A 2 23.12 39.68 -17.82
N SER A 3 24.37 39.24 -17.66
CA SER A 3 24.83 37.90 -18.09
C SER A 3 24.34 36.78 -17.17
N VAL A 4 24.25 37.03 -15.86
CA VAL A 4 23.88 36.02 -14.86
C VAL A 4 22.38 35.71 -14.93
N THR A 5 21.55 36.73 -15.19
CA THR A 5 20.10 36.57 -15.34
C THR A 5 19.74 35.77 -16.59
N LYS A 6 20.45 35.99 -17.70
CA LYS A 6 20.24 35.25 -18.96
C LYS A 6 20.60 33.77 -18.85
N GLN A 7 21.56 33.43 -17.98
CA GLN A 7 22.00 32.06 -17.76
C GLN A 7 21.03 31.29 -16.87
N HIS A 8 20.44 31.94 -15.86
CA HIS A 8 19.36 31.36 -15.05
C HIS A 8 18.08 31.15 -15.85
N CYS A 9 17.68 32.10 -16.71
CA CYS A 9 16.50 31.92 -17.58
C CYS A 9 16.63 30.70 -18.49
N LYS A 10 17.81 30.47 -19.08
CA LYS A 10 18.08 29.28 -19.91
C LYS A 10 18.06 27.97 -19.11
N ALA A 11 18.47 28.00 -17.84
CA ALA A 11 18.43 26.84 -16.97
C ALA A 11 16.97 26.46 -16.65
N TYR A 12 16.15 27.44 -16.31
CA TYR A 12 14.72 27.24 -16.05
C TYR A 12 13.94 26.81 -17.30
N GLU A 13 14.25 27.34 -18.48
CA GLU A 13 13.63 26.90 -19.73
C GLU A 13 13.91 25.41 -20.01
N LYS A 14 15.14 24.96 -19.73
CA LYS A 14 15.53 23.56 -19.89
C LYS A 14 14.80 22.65 -18.90
N GLU A 15 14.73 23.06 -17.63
CA GLU A 15 14.02 22.32 -16.58
C GLU A 15 12.51 22.21 -16.89
N ILE A 16 11.89 23.29 -17.37
CA ILE A 16 10.48 23.28 -17.78
C ILE A 16 10.24 22.33 -18.96
N GLN A 17 11.18 22.25 -19.91
CA GLN A 17 11.07 21.31 -21.03
C GLN A 17 11.21 19.86 -20.59
N GLU A 18 12.13 19.57 -19.67
CA GLU A 18 12.30 18.23 -19.10
C GLU A 18 11.05 17.79 -18.34
N LEU A 19 10.49 18.68 -17.50
CA LEU A 19 9.24 18.42 -16.77
C LEU A 19 8.03 18.20 -17.69
N ARG A 20 7.98 18.90 -18.84
CA ARG A 20 6.91 18.70 -19.83
C ARG A 20 7.01 17.34 -20.52
N ALA A 21 8.22 16.96 -20.94
CA ALA A 21 8.44 15.66 -21.56
C ALA A 21 8.13 14.51 -20.59
N GLU A 22 8.45 14.68 -19.30
CA GLU A 22 8.11 13.71 -18.26
C GLU A 22 6.60 13.62 -18.04
N ASN A 23 5.90 14.76 -17.96
CA ASN A 23 4.44 14.77 -17.84
C ASN A 23 3.74 14.07 -19.02
N GLU A 24 4.22 14.28 -20.25
CA GLU A 24 3.70 13.59 -21.43
C GLU A 24 3.91 12.06 -21.34
N ALA A 25 5.07 11.62 -20.83
CA ALA A 25 5.34 10.20 -20.62
C ALA A 25 4.43 9.60 -19.53
N LEU A 26 4.19 10.32 -18.44
CA LEU A 26 3.27 9.91 -17.37
C LEU A 26 1.83 9.80 -17.89
N GLN A 27 1.36 10.79 -18.66
CA GLN A 27 0.03 10.76 -19.28
C GLN A 27 -0.11 9.57 -20.25
N SER A 28 0.93 9.26 -21.05
CA SER A 28 0.92 8.08 -21.92
C SER A 28 0.85 6.77 -21.13
N ALA A 29 1.57 6.67 -20.01
CA ALA A 29 1.53 5.49 -19.14
C ALA A 29 0.16 5.34 -18.47
N GLN A 30 -0.42 6.43 -17.99
CA GLN A 30 -1.76 6.45 -17.41
C GLN A 30 -2.83 6.04 -18.43
N GLN A 31 -2.75 6.53 -19.67
CA GLN A 31 -3.70 6.17 -20.72
C GLN A 31 -3.66 4.67 -21.04
N ARG A 32 -2.48 4.04 -20.98
CA ARG A 32 -2.34 2.57 -21.10
C ARG A 32 -2.99 1.83 -19.93
N ILE A 33 -2.82 2.33 -18.71
CA ILE A 33 -3.48 1.75 -17.53
C ILE A 33 -5.00 1.87 -17.66
N ARG A 34 -5.51 3.04 -18.08
CA ARG A 34 -6.94 3.24 -18.36
C ARG A 34 -7.44 2.28 -19.44
N GLN A 35 -6.70 2.08 -20.52
CA GLN A 35 -7.06 1.11 -21.56
C GLN A 35 -7.14 -0.31 -21.01
N ILE A 36 -6.24 -0.72 -20.12
CA ILE A 36 -6.30 -2.04 -19.46
C ILE A 36 -7.55 -2.15 -18.56
N VAL A 37 -7.87 -1.09 -17.81
CA VAL A 37 -9.03 -1.01 -16.92
C VAL A 37 -10.36 -0.91 -17.69
N CYS A 38 -10.36 -0.31 -18.88
CA CYS A 38 -11.55 -0.16 -19.72
C CYS A 38 -11.77 -1.35 -20.67
N ALA A 39 -10.71 -1.96 -21.23
CA ALA A 39 -10.82 -3.17 -22.05
C ALA A 39 -11.35 -4.36 -21.22
N SER A 40 -11.05 -4.39 -19.93
CA SER A 40 -11.65 -5.35 -18.99
C SER A 40 -13.15 -5.13 -18.71
N ASN A 41 -13.75 -4.04 -19.20
CA ASN A 41 -15.21 -3.84 -19.23
C ASN A 41 -15.87 -4.28 -20.56
N LEU A 42 -15.10 -4.65 -21.59
CA LEU A 42 -15.62 -5.09 -22.91
C LEU A 42 -15.47 -6.59 -23.19
N ASP A 43 -14.65 -7.32 -22.44
CA ASP A 43 -14.47 -8.78 -22.60
C ASP A 43 -15.59 -9.62 -21.94
N LYS A 44 -16.86 -9.25 -22.21
CA LYS A 44 -17.99 -10.17 -22.06
C LYS A 44 -18.33 -10.93 -23.33
N ASN A 45 -17.73 -10.64 -24.49
CA ASN A 45 -17.97 -11.39 -25.72
C ASN A 45 -16.65 -11.73 -26.42
N GLU A 46 -16.50 -13.01 -26.77
CA GLU A 46 -15.36 -13.63 -27.47
C GLU A 46 -14.92 -12.86 -28.75
N THR A 47 -13.61 -12.80 -29.05
CA THR A 47 -12.88 -13.71 -29.95
C THR A 47 -11.54 -13.06 -30.41
N LEU A 48 -10.46 -13.87 -30.43
CA LEU A 48 -9.15 -13.71 -31.08
C LEU A 48 -8.71 -12.35 -31.67
N ALA A 49 -7.55 -11.86 -31.22
CA ALA A 49 -6.50 -11.39 -32.13
C ALA A 49 -5.10 -11.57 -31.53
N LYS A 50 -4.27 -12.36 -32.22
CA LYS A 50 -2.81 -12.41 -32.06
C LYS A 50 -2.24 -11.00 -32.23
N CYS A 51 -1.48 -10.50 -31.25
CA CYS A 51 -0.53 -9.41 -31.47
C CYS A 51 0.69 -9.58 -30.56
N ASP A 52 1.83 -9.81 -31.22
CA ASP A 52 3.22 -9.69 -30.82
C ASP A 52 3.65 -9.96 -29.37
N GLY A 53 4.47 -11.01 -29.24
CA GLY A 53 5.29 -11.33 -28.08
C GLY A 53 6.40 -10.32 -27.81
N ARG A 54 6.05 -9.07 -27.51
CA ARG A 54 6.99 -8.09 -26.94
C ARG A 54 6.78 -8.09 -25.43
N GLN A 55 7.66 -8.77 -24.70
CA GLN A 55 7.69 -8.69 -23.24
C GLN A 55 7.78 -7.22 -22.79
N PRO A 56 7.06 -6.81 -21.72
CA PRO A 56 7.18 -5.47 -21.18
C PRO A 56 8.59 -5.26 -20.62
N LYS A 57 9.25 -4.18 -21.05
CA LYS A 57 10.56 -3.77 -20.52
C LYS A 57 10.41 -3.32 -19.07
N SER A 58 10.58 -4.28 -18.16
CA SER A 58 10.52 -4.12 -16.69
C SER A 58 11.42 -3.00 -16.13
N ALA A 59 12.41 -2.54 -16.89
CA ALA A 59 13.32 -1.47 -16.49
C ALA A 59 12.68 -0.06 -16.49
N GLU A 60 11.85 0.26 -17.49
CA GLU A 60 11.21 1.58 -17.60
C GLU A 60 10.17 1.80 -16.49
N VAL A 61 9.42 0.74 -16.14
CA VAL A 61 8.44 0.77 -15.05
C VAL A 61 9.13 0.88 -13.68
N ARG A 62 10.26 0.20 -13.46
CA ARG A 62 11.08 0.36 -12.24
C ARG A 62 11.62 1.78 -12.10
N SER A 63 12.07 2.38 -13.21
CA SER A 63 12.55 3.76 -13.23
C SER A 63 11.44 4.76 -12.92
N ALA A 64 10.25 4.59 -13.50
CA ALA A 64 9.10 5.47 -13.27
C ALA A 64 8.57 5.39 -11.83
N ILE A 65 8.52 4.18 -11.24
CA ILE A 65 8.15 4.03 -9.82
C ILE A 65 9.24 4.62 -8.92
N SER A 66 10.52 4.39 -9.22
CA SER A 66 11.62 5.01 -8.46
C SER A 66 11.54 6.54 -8.51
N HIS A 67 11.22 7.12 -9.67
CA HIS A 67 11.15 8.57 -9.85
C HIS A 67 9.91 9.18 -9.18
N ALA A 68 8.73 8.59 -9.37
CA ALA A 68 7.49 9.01 -8.69
C ALA A 68 7.60 8.90 -7.16
N CYS A 69 8.33 7.89 -6.67
CA CYS A 69 8.59 7.72 -5.25
C CYS A 69 9.56 8.76 -4.66
N LEU A 70 10.48 9.30 -5.47
CA LEU A 70 11.51 10.24 -5.02
C LEU A 70 11.03 11.71 -5.03
N HIS A 71 10.06 12.07 -5.89
CA HIS A 71 9.67 13.47 -6.09
C HIS A 71 8.38 13.92 -5.37
N HIS A 72 7.61 13.02 -4.75
CA HIS A 72 6.39 13.38 -4.00
C HIS A 72 6.66 13.62 -2.50
N THR A 73 7.47 14.63 -2.18
CA THR A 73 7.56 15.21 -0.83
C THR A 73 6.64 16.42 -0.70
N ALA A 74 5.32 16.21 -0.83
CA ALA A 74 4.36 17.19 -0.35
C ALA A 74 4.36 17.12 1.20
N GLN A 75 5.25 17.88 1.82
CA GLN A 75 5.27 18.04 3.28
C GLN A 75 4.00 18.78 3.70
N TYR A 76 3.10 18.10 4.39
CA TYR A 76 2.08 18.78 5.19
C TYR A 76 2.80 19.60 6.27
N PRO A 77 2.27 20.76 6.69
CA PRO A 77 2.83 21.49 7.82
C PRO A 77 2.94 20.54 9.01
N ALA A 78 4.17 20.28 9.46
CA ALA A 78 4.40 19.53 10.67
C ALA A 78 3.68 20.25 11.81
N VAL A 79 2.95 19.49 12.63
CA VAL A 79 2.36 20.01 13.86
C VAL A 79 3.51 20.52 14.74
N SER A 80 3.64 21.85 14.80
CA SER A 80 4.67 22.52 15.60
C SER A 80 4.40 22.24 17.07
N GLY A 81 5.21 21.36 17.68
CA GLY A 81 5.04 20.98 19.08
C GLY A 81 5.92 19.84 19.60
N TYR A 82 6.48 18.98 18.74
CA TYR A 82 7.40 17.92 19.19
C TYR A 82 8.85 18.25 18.83
N GLN A 83 9.65 18.58 19.85
CA GLN A 83 11.11 18.52 19.75
C GLN A 83 11.53 17.06 19.61
N SER A 84 11.89 16.65 18.40
CA SER A 84 12.51 15.35 18.15
C SER A 84 13.95 15.40 18.65
N GLY A 85 14.26 14.60 19.66
CA GLY A 85 15.64 14.35 20.08
C GLY A 85 16.39 13.66 18.93
N SER A 86 17.43 14.34 18.44
CA SER A 86 18.37 13.81 17.44
C SER A 86 19.04 12.53 17.94
N VAL A 87 18.63 11.37 17.45
CA VAL A 87 19.42 10.14 17.52
C VAL A 87 20.19 10.02 16.21
N GLY A 88 21.51 10.23 16.29
CA GLY A 88 22.42 10.10 15.16
C GLY A 88 22.47 8.67 14.65
N TYR A 89 22.15 8.47 13.37
CA TYR A 89 22.45 7.23 12.68
C TYR A 89 23.90 7.27 12.20
N SER A 90 24.71 6.36 12.73
CA SER A 90 26.08 6.11 12.29
C SER A 90 26.05 5.45 10.91
N GLN A 91 26.56 6.14 9.89
CA GLN A 91 26.86 5.56 8.58
C GLN A 91 28.12 4.72 8.73
N ASN A 92 28.02 3.39 8.70
CA ASN A 92 29.13 2.49 8.41
C ASN A 92 28.64 1.05 8.25
N GLU A 93 28.15 0.67 7.06
CA GLU A 93 28.31 -0.70 6.55
C GLU A 93 28.46 -0.65 5.03
N SER A 94 29.63 -1.06 4.55
CA SER A 94 29.97 -1.21 3.13
C SER A 94 29.26 -2.41 2.51
N PRO A 95 28.95 -2.41 1.20
CA PRO A 95 28.27 -3.52 0.54
C PRO A 95 29.22 -4.72 0.35
N PRO A 96 28.74 -5.98 0.45
CA PRO A 96 29.55 -7.16 0.17
C PRO A 96 29.76 -7.36 -1.35
N PRO A 97 30.83 -8.05 -1.75
CA PRO A 97 31.30 -8.07 -3.13
C PRO A 97 30.45 -8.97 -4.05
N ILE A 98 30.35 -8.53 -5.29
CA ILE A 98 29.72 -9.21 -6.42
C ILE A 98 30.63 -10.37 -6.86
N GLY A 99 30.12 -11.60 -6.82
CA GLY A 99 30.76 -12.74 -7.46
C GLY A 99 30.05 -14.06 -7.22
N SER A 100 29.24 -14.52 -8.17
CA SER A 100 29.32 -15.88 -8.75
C SER A 100 28.10 -16.24 -9.60
N SER A 101 28.39 -16.58 -10.86
CA SER A 101 27.78 -17.58 -11.74
C SER A 101 26.25 -17.80 -11.71
N PHE A 102 25.57 -17.35 -12.77
CA PHE A 102 24.26 -17.86 -13.17
C PHE A 102 24.40 -19.31 -13.67
N GLN A 103 23.88 -20.28 -12.92
CA GLN A 103 23.54 -21.60 -13.45
C GLN A 103 22.03 -21.72 -13.63
N SER A 104 21.65 -21.87 -14.90
CA SER A 104 20.34 -22.32 -15.34
C SER A 104 20.04 -23.69 -14.74
N SER A 105 18.93 -23.82 -14.02
CA SER A 105 18.36 -25.13 -13.68
C SER A 105 16.89 -25.17 -14.07
N SER A 106 16.62 -26.16 -14.91
CA SER A 106 15.36 -26.63 -15.45
C SER A 106 14.31 -26.89 -14.37
N GLY A 107 13.05 -26.69 -14.77
CA GLY A 107 11.87 -26.73 -13.91
C GLY A 107 11.68 -28.01 -13.10
N THR A 108 11.24 -27.80 -11.86
CA THR A 108 10.67 -28.83 -11.00
C THR A 108 9.23 -28.39 -10.65
N PRO A 109 8.23 -29.30 -10.68
CA PRO A 109 6.85 -28.94 -10.38
C PRO A 109 6.74 -28.44 -8.93
N LEU A 110 6.06 -27.30 -8.74
CA LEU A 110 5.74 -26.76 -7.42
C LEU A 110 4.98 -27.80 -6.60
N SER A 111 5.56 -28.22 -5.47
CA SER A 111 4.89 -29.01 -4.43
C SER A 111 3.60 -28.31 -3.96
N PRO A 112 2.58 -29.06 -3.49
CA PRO A 112 1.33 -28.47 -3.01
C PRO A 112 1.62 -27.54 -1.83
N ALA A 113 1.38 -26.24 -2.02
CA ALA A 113 1.51 -25.25 -0.95
C ALA A 113 0.61 -25.64 0.22
N LYS A 114 1.20 -25.78 1.43
CA LYS A 114 0.43 -26.01 2.66
C LYS A 114 -0.41 -24.75 2.92
N PHE A 115 -1.73 -24.91 2.98
CA PHE A 115 -2.66 -23.81 3.24
C PHE A 115 -2.72 -23.53 4.74
N THR A 116 -2.57 -22.27 5.14
CA THR A 116 -2.92 -21.79 6.48
C THR A 116 -4.35 -21.28 6.43
N GLY A 117 -5.31 -22.20 6.37
CA GLY A 117 -6.74 -21.89 6.34
C GLY A 117 -7.57 -23.16 6.51
N LEU A 118 -8.63 -23.08 7.32
CA LEU A 118 -9.57 -24.17 7.55
C LEU A 118 -10.28 -24.60 6.25
N ASN A 119 -10.77 -25.84 6.23
CA ASN A 119 -11.32 -26.55 5.07
C ASN A 119 -12.43 -25.75 4.34
N PRO A 120 -12.31 -25.48 3.03
CA PRO A 120 -13.22 -24.58 2.30
C PRO A 120 -14.66 -25.09 2.11
N VAL A 121 -14.95 -26.35 2.47
CA VAL A 121 -16.26 -27.00 2.20
C VAL A 121 -17.17 -27.05 3.44
N ARG A 122 -16.67 -26.74 4.66
CA ARG A 122 -17.46 -26.89 5.91
C ARG A 122 -17.95 -25.57 6.56
N ASP A 123 -17.55 -24.41 6.04
CA ASP A 123 -17.64 -23.14 6.78
C ASP A 123 -18.74 -22.16 6.31
N LEU A 124 -19.65 -22.57 5.42
CA LEU A 124 -20.77 -21.70 5.00
C LEU A 124 -21.77 -21.39 6.14
N ASN A 125 -21.81 -22.23 7.19
CA ASN A 125 -22.66 -22.02 8.36
C ASN A 125 -21.99 -21.18 9.47
N LEU A 126 -20.71 -20.81 9.30
CA LEU A 126 -20.01 -19.97 10.26
C LEU A 126 -20.36 -18.50 10.05
N SER A 127 -20.42 -17.76 11.15
CA SER A 127 -20.59 -16.31 11.11
C SER A 127 -19.42 -15.64 10.37
N LEU A 128 -19.68 -14.53 9.69
CA LEU A 128 -18.63 -13.83 8.91
C LEU A 128 -17.41 -13.44 9.74
N TRP A 129 -17.59 -13.10 11.03
CA TRP A 129 -16.50 -12.70 11.92
C TRP A 129 -15.46 -13.80 12.19
N SER A 130 -15.81 -15.07 12.00
CA SER A 130 -14.89 -16.21 12.19
C SER A 130 -14.28 -16.72 10.89
N ARG A 131 -14.67 -16.18 9.73
CA ARG A 131 -14.24 -16.67 8.41
C ARG A 131 -13.03 -15.87 7.93
N LEU A 132 -11.86 -16.48 8.02
CA LEU A 132 -10.60 -15.88 7.58
C LEU A 132 -10.38 -16.04 6.07
N PRO A 133 -9.71 -15.08 5.40
CA PRO A 133 -9.26 -15.24 4.02
C PRO A 133 -8.35 -16.45 3.83
N LEU A 134 -8.46 -17.10 2.68
CA LEU A 134 -7.58 -18.21 2.30
C LEU A 134 -6.27 -17.65 1.75
N ASN A 135 -5.32 -17.35 2.63
CA ASN A 135 -4.01 -16.85 2.22
C ASN A 135 -3.00 -17.98 1.96
N PHE A 136 -2.00 -17.72 1.11
CA PHE A 136 -0.84 -18.61 0.99
C PHE A 136 0.03 -18.54 2.26
N ALA A 137 0.65 -19.67 2.62
CA ALA A 137 1.53 -19.74 3.79
C ALA A 137 2.88 -19.02 3.58
N GLN A 138 3.31 -18.82 2.33
CA GLN A 138 4.59 -18.19 2.01
C GLN A 138 4.41 -17.19 0.86
N GLU A 139 4.77 -15.93 1.12
CA GLU A 139 4.65 -14.84 0.16
C GLU A 139 5.99 -14.14 0.00
N LEU A 140 6.45 -14.00 -1.25
CA LEU A 140 7.80 -13.49 -1.58
C LEU A 140 7.85 -11.99 -1.87
N TYR A 141 6.73 -11.27 -1.80
CA TYR A 141 6.56 -10.06 -2.62
C TYR A 141 6.39 -8.74 -1.87
N ILE A 142 6.21 -8.72 -0.53
CA ILE A 142 5.88 -7.49 0.23
C ILE A 142 6.71 -7.37 1.50
N SER A 143 6.89 -6.11 1.97
CA SER A 143 7.68 -5.74 3.14
C SER A 143 7.55 -6.75 4.28
N GLU A 144 8.67 -7.37 4.60
CA GLU A 144 8.84 -8.31 5.71
C GLU A 144 8.32 -7.72 7.04
N SER A 145 8.34 -6.39 7.17
CA SER A 145 7.90 -5.70 8.40
C SER A 145 6.43 -5.90 8.75
N LEU A 146 5.47 -5.87 7.81
CA LEU A 146 4.05 -6.13 8.13
C LEU A 146 3.79 -7.62 8.37
N TYR A 147 4.45 -8.47 7.58
CA TYR A 147 4.25 -9.91 7.68
C TYR A 147 4.84 -10.49 8.96
N SER A 148 5.91 -9.88 9.48
CA SER A 148 6.47 -10.24 10.78
C SER A 148 5.49 -10.09 11.96
N CYS A 149 4.40 -9.33 11.79
CA CYS A 149 3.32 -9.30 12.78
C CYS A 149 2.65 -10.68 12.96
N PHE A 150 2.56 -11.48 11.90
CA PHE A 150 1.95 -12.80 11.95
C PHE A 150 2.86 -13.87 12.56
N ASP A 151 4.17 -13.60 12.67
CA ASP A 151 5.14 -14.49 13.34
C ASP A 151 5.08 -14.37 14.87
N ARG A 152 4.58 -13.24 15.39
CA ARG A 152 4.49 -12.93 16.84
C ARG A 152 3.08 -12.54 17.24
N LEU A 153 2.15 -13.47 17.04
CA LEU A 153 0.73 -13.32 17.36
C LEU A 153 0.50 -12.92 18.82
N ASP A 154 1.33 -13.41 19.75
CA ASP A 154 1.29 -13.07 21.17
C ASP A 154 1.41 -11.55 21.42
N LEU A 155 2.38 -10.91 20.76
CA LEU A 155 2.65 -9.48 20.92
C LEU A 155 1.63 -8.61 20.17
N VAL A 156 1.13 -9.09 19.03
CA VAL A 156 0.02 -8.45 18.32
C VAL A 156 -1.25 -8.49 19.17
N GLN A 157 -1.53 -9.62 19.80
CA GLN A 157 -2.67 -9.80 20.68
C GLN A 157 -2.54 -8.93 21.94
N ALA A 158 -1.35 -8.82 22.53
CA ALA A 158 -1.08 -7.97 23.68
C ALA A 158 -1.07 -6.45 23.38
N SER A 159 -0.99 -6.07 22.10
CA SER A 159 -1.12 -4.66 21.70
C SER A 159 -2.52 -4.13 22.03
N PRO A 160 -2.69 -2.83 22.31
CA PRO A 160 -4.00 -2.23 22.60
C PRO A 160 -5.05 -2.54 21.53
N ASP A 161 -6.33 -2.42 21.85
CA ASP A 161 -7.37 -2.60 20.84
C ASP A 161 -7.55 -1.35 19.97
N GLU A 162 -7.30 -0.18 20.54
CA GLU A 162 -7.26 1.09 19.83
C GLU A 162 -5.81 1.60 19.68
N PRO A 163 -5.33 1.80 18.44
CA PRO A 163 -3.99 2.33 18.21
C PRO A 163 -3.88 3.82 18.50
N SER A 164 -2.72 4.26 18.98
CA SER A 164 -2.41 5.69 19.03
C SER A 164 -2.11 6.22 17.62
N PRO A 165 -2.76 7.30 17.17
CA PRO A 165 -2.46 7.96 15.89
C PRO A 165 -1.00 8.39 15.78
N VAL A 166 -0.42 8.88 16.88
CA VAL A 166 0.97 9.35 16.95
C VAL A 166 1.94 8.19 16.73
N GLU A 167 1.69 7.04 17.36
CA GLU A 167 2.58 5.89 17.24
C GLU A 167 2.52 5.24 15.86
N LEU A 168 1.37 5.31 15.16
CA LEU A 168 1.27 4.87 13.78
C LEU A 168 2.06 5.78 12.83
N LEU A 169 2.07 7.09 13.08
CA LEU A 169 2.76 8.07 12.24
C LEU A 169 4.27 8.10 12.50
N TYR A 170 4.69 8.04 13.75
CA TYR A 170 6.07 8.31 14.17
C TYR A 170 6.78 7.11 14.82
N GLY A 171 6.09 5.99 14.99
CA GLY A 171 6.62 4.77 15.60
C GLY A 171 6.47 4.75 17.13
N SER A 172 6.77 3.59 17.71
CA SER A 172 6.77 3.36 19.15
C SER A 172 7.79 2.28 19.49
N SER A 173 8.58 2.47 20.55
CA SER A 173 9.46 1.40 21.04
C SER A 173 8.71 0.37 21.89
N GLN A 174 7.51 0.71 22.37
CA GLN A 174 6.76 -0.08 23.34
C GLN A 174 5.63 -0.90 22.70
N LYS A 175 5.01 -0.38 21.63
CA LYS A 175 3.84 -1.01 21.01
C LYS A 175 4.19 -1.65 19.67
N LEU A 176 4.42 -2.96 19.71
CA LEU A 176 4.90 -3.73 18.56
C LEU A 176 4.06 -3.52 17.30
N LEU A 177 2.73 -3.70 17.37
CA LEU A 177 1.90 -3.65 16.17
C LEU A 177 1.94 -2.26 15.50
N ALA A 178 1.85 -1.19 16.30
CA ALA A 178 1.93 0.17 15.79
C ALA A 178 3.30 0.45 15.15
N ASP A 179 4.39 0.00 15.78
CA ASP A 179 5.75 0.14 15.27
C ASP A 179 5.98 -0.62 13.96
N ARG A 180 5.46 -1.84 13.85
CA ARG A 180 5.57 -2.64 12.61
C ARG A 180 4.82 -2.00 11.46
N ILE A 181 3.63 -1.48 11.71
CA ILE A 181 2.84 -0.73 10.73
C ILE A 181 3.54 0.58 10.35
N HIS A 182 4.08 1.31 11.32
CA HIS A 182 4.87 2.51 11.07
C HIS A 182 6.06 2.21 10.13
N LYS A 183 6.88 1.22 10.48
CA LYS A 183 8.05 0.81 9.66
C LYS A 183 7.64 0.41 8.25
N ALA A 184 6.54 -0.32 8.11
CA ALA A 184 6.02 -0.72 6.82
C ALA A 184 5.52 0.42 5.95
N THR A 185 4.82 1.39 6.54
CA THR A 185 4.25 2.53 5.82
C THR A 185 5.29 3.61 5.53
N ARG A 186 6.43 3.62 6.24
CA ARG A 186 7.60 4.46 5.95
C ARG A 186 8.44 3.94 4.79
N PHE A 187 8.37 2.66 4.48
CA PHE A 187 9.01 2.10 3.29
C PHE A 187 8.47 2.73 2.00
N TRP A 188 7.24 3.24 2.03
CA TRP A 188 6.57 3.84 0.88
C TRP A 188 6.46 5.37 1.02
N PRO A 189 6.51 6.12 -0.09
CA PRO A 189 6.40 7.58 -0.13
C PRO A 189 4.94 8.04 0.00
N ILE A 190 4.27 7.58 1.06
CA ILE A 190 2.89 7.91 1.38
C ILE A 190 2.90 9.25 2.15
N CYS A 191 1.92 10.11 1.92
CA CYS A 191 1.74 11.32 2.72
C CYS A 191 1.18 10.97 4.12
N ASP A 192 1.33 11.86 5.10
CA ASP A 192 0.93 11.55 6.48
C ASP A 192 -0.56 11.24 6.69
N PRO A 193 -1.52 11.93 6.02
CA PRO A 193 -2.94 11.56 6.14
C PRO A 193 -3.20 10.13 5.67
N GLU A 194 -2.71 9.76 4.49
CA GLU A 194 -2.82 8.41 3.94
C GLU A 194 -2.08 7.38 4.79
N ARG A 195 -0.93 7.75 5.36
CA ARG A 195 -0.16 6.90 6.27
C ARG A 195 -0.95 6.59 7.54
N LEU A 196 -1.49 7.61 8.20
CA LEU A 196 -2.26 7.47 9.43
C LEU A 196 -3.48 6.58 9.22
N SER A 197 -4.32 6.95 8.26
CA SER A 197 -5.55 6.25 7.90
C SER A 197 -5.30 4.81 7.44
N SER A 198 -4.41 4.57 6.48
CA SER A 198 -4.07 3.21 6.03
C SER A 198 -3.48 2.38 7.18
N GLY A 199 -2.70 3.03 8.06
CA GLY A 199 -2.17 2.41 9.27
C GLY A 199 -3.27 1.98 10.24
N LEU A 200 -4.27 2.84 10.49
CA LEU A 200 -5.44 2.53 11.32
C LEU A 200 -6.24 1.36 10.74
N LEU A 201 -6.52 1.40 9.44
CA LEU A 201 -7.23 0.33 8.73
C LEU A 201 -6.45 -1.00 8.83
N THR A 202 -5.14 -0.95 8.59
CA THR A 202 -4.24 -2.11 8.70
C THR A 202 -4.19 -2.67 10.11
N TYR A 203 -4.16 -1.80 11.13
CA TYR A 203 -4.17 -2.20 12.54
C TYR A 203 -5.39 -3.03 12.87
N ASN A 204 -6.58 -2.52 12.55
CA ASN A 204 -7.85 -3.22 12.82
C ASN A 204 -7.92 -4.55 12.06
N MET A 205 -7.47 -4.56 10.79
CA MET A 205 -7.40 -5.78 9.99
C MET A 205 -6.51 -6.84 10.66
N ILE A 206 -5.29 -6.47 11.07
CA ILE A 206 -4.36 -7.40 11.72
C ILE A 206 -4.91 -7.89 13.06
N LYS A 207 -5.52 -7.02 13.88
CA LYS A 207 -6.15 -7.42 15.14
C LYS A 207 -7.25 -8.47 14.93
N TRP A 208 -8.09 -8.30 13.91
CA TRP A 208 -9.10 -9.31 13.56
C TRP A 208 -8.49 -10.60 13.01
N LEU A 209 -7.53 -10.51 12.08
CA LEU A 209 -6.88 -11.69 11.49
C LEU A 209 -6.14 -12.55 12.53
N THR A 210 -5.59 -11.94 13.58
CA THR A 210 -4.83 -12.62 14.64
C THR A 210 -5.69 -13.06 15.82
N ARG A 211 -6.87 -12.46 16.00
CA ARG A 211 -7.87 -12.86 16.99
C ARG A 211 -9.29 -12.70 16.40
N PRO A 212 -9.76 -13.69 15.62
CA PRO A 212 -11.08 -13.60 15.00
C PRO A 212 -12.18 -13.71 16.07
N SER A 213 -12.85 -12.59 16.35
CA SER A 213 -14.04 -12.55 17.20
C SER A 213 -14.95 -11.41 16.74
N GLN A 214 -16.17 -11.34 17.29
CA GLN A 214 -17.15 -10.32 16.91
C GLN A 214 -16.64 -8.89 17.13
N GLU A 215 -15.88 -8.67 18.20
CA GLU A 215 -15.42 -7.35 18.63
C GLU A 215 -14.39 -6.71 17.67
N PRO A 216 -13.23 -7.33 17.33
CA PRO A 216 -12.31 -6.78 16.33
C PRO A 216 -12.89 -6.83 14.91
N PHE A 217 -13.79 -7.78 14.60
CA PHE A 217 -14.51 -7.76 13.32
C PHE A 217 -15.46 -6.55 13.23
N GLY A 218 -16.10 -6.17 14.34
CA GLY A 218 -16.95 -4.99 14.45
C GLY A 218 -16.20 -3.67 14.20
N ARG A 219 -14.88 -3.64 14.44
CA ARG A 219 -14.00 -2.49 14.13
C ARG A 219 -13.61 -2.40 12.65
N LEU A 220 -13.85 -3.45 11.85
CA LEU A 220 -13.59 -3.41 10.42
C LEU A 220 -14.69 -2.61 9.72
N LEU A 221 -14.25 -1.71 8.84
CA LEU A 221 -15.16 -1.04 7.93
C LEU A 221 -15.75 -2.03 6.94
N GLU A 222 -16.93 -1.73 6.42
CA GLU A 222 -17.64 -2.61 5.49
C GLU A 222 -16.77 -2.99 4.28
N PHE A 223 -16.05 -2.03 3.71
CA PHE A 223 -15.16 -2.28 2.58
C PHE A 223 -13.89 -3.07 2.94
N GLN A 224 -13.51 -3.18 4.22
CA GLN A 224 -12.39 -4.00 4.67
C GLN A 224 -12.78 -5.47 4.82
N ARG A 225 -14.04 -5.77 5.18
CA ARG A 225 -14.50 -7.14 5.44
C ARG A 225 -14.20 -8.07 4.25
N PRO A 226 -13.91 -9.36 4.50
CA PRO A 226 -13.60 -10.30 3.41
C PRO A 226 -14.75 -10.43 2.42
N ILE A 227 -14.41 -10.51 1.14
CA ILE A 227 -15.35 -10.89 0.08
C ILE A 227 -15.35 -12.41 -0.13
N ASN A 228 -16.41 -12.94 -0.73
CA ASN A 228 -16.55 -14.38 -0.99
C ASN A 228 -15.35 -14.98 -1.76
N ASP A 229 -14.80 -14.25 -2.75
CA ASP A 229 -13.64 -14.72 -3.51
C ASP A 229 -12.42 -14.97 -2.60
N GLN A 230 -12.18 -14.11 -1.60
CA GLN A 230 -11.08 -14.28 -0.63
C GLN A 230 -11.29 -15.47 0.30
N LEU A 231 -12.56 -15.82 0.59
CA LEU A 231 -12.92 -16.94 1.45
C LEU A 231 -12.91 -18.29 0.72
N GLN A 232 -12.93 -18.28 -0.62
CA GLN A 232 -13.05 -19.49 -1.44
C GLN A 232 -11.79 -19.79 -2.27
N ARG A 233 -10.95 -18.79 -2.52
CA ARG A 233 -9.82 -18.91 -3.46
C ARG A 233 -8.51 -18.53 -2.77
N PRO A 234 -7.52 -19.43 -2.74
CA PRO A 234 -6.19 -19.12 -2.24
C PRO A 234 -5.55 -17.93 -2.98
N HIS A 235 -5.01 -16.97 -2.25
CA HIS A 235 -4.42 -15.75 -2.81
C HIS A 235 -3.37 -15.13 -1.88
N PRO A 236 -2.53 -14.21 -2.38
CA PRO A 236 -1.60 -13.46 -1.53
C PRO A 236 -2.32 -12.50 -0.58
N ARG A 237 -2.02 -12.58 0.72
CA ARG A 237 -2.58 -11.83 1.85
C ARG A 237 -2.56 -10.33 1.64
N CYS A 238 -1.61 -9.81 0.86
CA CYS A 238 -1.59 -8.40 0.56
C CYS A 238 -2.86 -7.88 -0.09
N ILE A 239 -3.54 -8.73 -0.87
CA ILE A 239 -4.80 -8.41 -1.50
C ILE A 239 -5.87 -8.10 -0.45
N ASP A 240 -5.77 -8.67 0.76
CA ASP A 240 -6.70 -8.37 1.86
C ASP A 240 -6.66 -6.91 2.32
N PHE A 241 -5.51 -6.25 2.13
CA PHE A 241 -5.31 -4.84 2.52
C PHE A 241 -5.71 -3.85 1.43
N VAL A 242 -6.13 -4.31 0.25
CA VAL A 242 -6.67 -3.43 -0.80
C VAL A 242 -8.10 -3.03 -0.41
N MET A 243 -8.35 -1.73 -0.33
CA MET A 243 -9.58 -1.23 0.26
C MET A 243 -10.84 -1.36 -0.63
N TRP A 244 -10.70 -1.45 -1.96
CA TRP A 244 -11.83 -1.57 -2.88
C TRP A 244 -12.23 -3.05 -3.09
N PRO A 245 -13.43 -3.48 -2.67
CA PRO A 245 -13.87 -4.89 -2.77
C PRO A 245 -13.84 -5.44 -4.19
N VAL A 246 -14.24 -4.63 -5.19
CA VAL A 246 -14.23 -5.03 -6.61
C VAL A 246 -12.80 -5.26 -7.11
N LEU A 247 -11.86 -4.37 -6.74
CA LEU A 247 -10.45 -4.53 -7.08
C LEU A 247 -9.87 -5.79 -6.43
N ARG A 248 -10.20 -6.06 -5.15
CA ARG A 248 -9.84 -7.30 -4.47
C ARG A 248 -10.34 -8.53 -5.19
N ALA A 249 -11.62 -8.58 -5.58
CA ALA A 249 -12.21 -9.70 -6.32
C ALA A 249 -11.44 -10.01 -7.60
N ASN A 250 -11.07 -8.96 -8.35
CA ASN A 250 -10.32 -9.07 -9.58
C ASN A 250 -8.87 -9.55 -9.33
N LEU A 251 -8.21 -9.00 -8.30
CA LEU A 251 -6.85 -9.43 -7.93
C LEU A 251 -6.84 -10.88 -7.46
N VAL A 252 -7.77 -11.32 -6.61
CA VAL A 252 -7.90 -12.72 -6.21
C VAL A 252 -8.04 -13.64 -7.43
N LYS A 253 -8.78 -13.22 -8.47
CA LYS A 253 -8.96 -13.98 -9.71
C LYS A 253 -7.74 -14.01 -10.61
N ALA A 254 -7.00 -12.92 -10.69
CA ALA A 254 -6.01 -12.71 -11.74
C ALA A 254 -4.58 -12.41 -11.24
N PHE A 255 -4.28 -12.52 -9.94
CA PHE A 255 -2.98 -12.10 -9.39
C PHE A 255 -1.78 -12.76 -10.07
N HIS A 256 -1.92 -14.02 -10.51
CA HIS A 256 -0.86 -14.77 -11.21
C HIS A 256 -0.46 -14.16 -12.57
N LYS A 257 -1.27 -13.23 -13.10
CA LYS A 257 -0.99 -12.52 -14.36
C LYS A 257 -0.17 -11.25 -14.15
N TYR A 258 0.04 -10.82 -12.91
CA TYR A 258 0.65 -9.54 -12.57
C TYR A 258 1.91 -9.71 -11.72
N ASP A 259 2.86 -8.79 -11.88
CA ASP A 259 3.89 -8.57 -10.87
C ASP A 259 3.24 -7.85 -9.69
N LEU A 260 2.81 -8.62 -8.69
CA LEU A 260 2.12 -8.09 -7.52
C LEU A 260 2.93 -7.04 -6.77
N LYS A 261 4.26 -7.15 -6.72
CA LYS A 261 5.10 -6.15 -6.05
C LYS A 261 4.94 -4.80 -6.75
N MET A 262 4.96 -4.79 -8.07
CA MET A 262 4.79 -3.58 -8.87
C MET A 262 3.35 -3.04 -8.79
N VAL A 263 2.34 -3.92 -8.80
CA VAL A 263 0.94 -3.51 -8.63
C VAL A 263 0.73 -2.85 -7.26
N PHE A 264 1.25 -3.44 -6.19
CA PHE A 264 1.13 -2.87 -4.85
C PHE A 264 1.94 -1.59 -4.67
N ALA A 265 3.15 -1.51 -5.24
CA ALA A 265 3.91 -0.28 -5.25
C ALA A 265 3.13 0.85 -5.94
N ALA A 266 2.57 0.59 -7.13
CA ALA A 266 1.76 1.56 -7.86
C ALA A 266 0.48 1.93 -7.09
N PHE A 267 -0.22 0.96 -6.51
CA PHE A 267 -1.41 1.17 -5.70
C PHE A 267 -1.12 2.09 -4.51
N ILE A 268 -0.09 1.77 -3.71
CA ILE A 268 0.26 2.53 -2.51
C ILE A 268 0.70 3.95 -2.87
N CYS A 269 1.50 4.13 -3.93
CA CYS A 269 1.98 5.45 -4.33
C CYS A 269 0.87 6.33 -4.92
N SER A 270 -0.16 5.71 -5.50
CA SER A 270 -1.30 6.42 -6.10
C SER A 270 -2.43 6.67 -5.10
N LEU A 271 -2.42 5.99 -3.94
CA LEU A 271 -3.49 6.09 -2.94
C LEU A 271 -3.58 7.52 -2.39
N ARG A 272 -4.78 8.10 -2.41
CA ARG A 272 -5.05 9.44 -1.91
C ARG A 272 -6.33 9.45 -1.09
N ILE A 273 -6.36 10.28 -0.06
CA ILE A 273 -7.59 10.63 0.66
C ILE A 273 -8.07 11.97 0.14
N ARG A 274 -9.38 12.09 -0.02
CA ARG A 274 -10.07 13.35 -0.37
C ARG A 274 -10.13 14.27 0.84
N TRP A 275 -8.96 14.62 1.37
CA TRP A 275 -8.81 15.52 2.50
C TRP A 275 -8.24 16.86 2.02
N PRO A 276 -8.81 18.00 2.43
CA PRO A 276 -8.30 19.30 2.01
C PRO A 276 -6.84 19.51 2.39
N TRP A 277 -6.04 19.97 1.43
CA TRP A 277 -4.63 20.28 1.67
C TRP A 277 -4.49 21.34 2.76
N GLY A 278 -3.52 21.16 3.66
CA GLY A 278 -3.25 22.07 4.78
C GLY A 278 -4.23 22.00 5.95
N LYS A 279 -5.33 21.24 5.85
CA LYS A 279 -6.25 21.02 6.98
C LYS A 279 -5.69 19.97 7.93
N SER A 280 -5.70 20.25 9.24
CA SER A 280 -5.19 19.30 10.24
C SER A 280 -6.06 18.05 10.30
N PHE A 281 -5.42 16.88 10.28
CA PHE A 281 -6.06 15.56 10.44
C PHE A 281 -5.91 15.00 11.86
N LEU A 282 -5.21 15.72 12.74
CA LEU A 282 -5.12 15.47 14.17
C LEU A 282 -5.68 16.66 14.96
N GLN A 283 -6.16 16.39 16.17
CA GLN A 283 -6.61 17.39 17.13
C GLN A 283 -6.18 16.99 18.55
N PRO A 284 -5.86 17.95 19.43
CA PRO A 284 -5.63 17.65 20.83
C PRO A 284 -6.94 17.25 21.52
N ASP A 285 -6.88 16.27 22.41
CA ASP A 285 -7.97 15.92 23.32
C ASP A 285 -7.90 16.71 24.64
N MET A 286 -8.84 16.42 25.55
CA MET A 286 -8.91 17.05 26.88
C MET A 286 -7.65 16.83 27.73
N THR A 287 -6.85 15.81 27.41
CA THR A 287 -5.59 15.46 28.09
C THR A 287 -4.36 15.96 27.32
N ASN A 288 -4.56 16.79 26.30
CA ASN A 288 -3.52 17.28 25.39
C ASN A 288 -2.79 16.16 24.61
N SER A 289 -3.45 15.01 24.45
CA SER A 289 -3.00 13.91 23.60
C SER A 289 -3.56 14.08 22.19
N TRP A 290 -2.83 13.62 21.17
CA TRP A 290 -3.25 13.78 19.78
C TRP A 290 -4.18 12.67 19.34
N GLN A 291 -5.41 13.04 18.99
CA GLN A 291 -6.42 12.15 18.44
C GLN A 291 -6.71 12.48 16.98
N VAL A 292 -7.31 11.54 16.27
CA VAL A 292 -7.76 11.73 14.90
C VAL A 292 -8.85 12.79 14.86
N HIS A 293 -8.74 13.78 13.98
CA HIS A 293 -9.79 14.76 13.79
C HIS A 293 -11.08 14.05 13.32
N LYS A 294 -12.23 14.35 13.94
CA LYS A 294 -13.49 13.62 13.66
C LYS A 294 -13.86 13.63 12.18
N GLU A 295 -13.82 14.79 11.53
CA GLU A 295 -14.13 14.89 10.09
C GLU A 295 -13.15 14.10 9.20
N PHE A 296 -11.89 14.00 9.61
CA PHE A 296 -10.90 13.20 8.90
C PHE A 296 -11.23 11.71 9.06
N TYR A 297 -11.59 11.28 10.28
CA TYR A 297 -12.10 9.94 10.55
C TYR A 297 -13.32 9.61 9.70
N ASP A 298 -14.32 10.48 9.68
CA ASP A 298 -15.53 10.33 8.86
C ASP A 298 -15.20 10.27 7.35
N THR A 299 -14.13 10.94 6.91
CA THR A 299 -13.67 10.91 5.52
C THR A 299 -13.07 9.56 5.16
N PHE A 300 -12.02 9.10 5.87
CA PHE A 300 -11.33 7.88 5.48
C PHE A 300 -12.12 6.60 5.82
N THR A 301 -13.15 6.68 6.66
CA THR A 301 -14.02 5.53 6.94
C THR A 301 -15.06 5.27 5.86
N ARG A 302 -15.16 6.14 4.85
CA ARG A 302 -16.02 5.98 3.67
C ARG A 302 -15.17 5.65 2.46
N ILE A 303 -15.60 4.68 1.65
CA ILE A 303 -14.85 4.26 0.46
C ILE A 303 -14.70 5.41 -0.55
N GLU A 304 -15.68 6.31 -0.59
CA GLU A 304 -15.68 7.51 -1.44
C GLU A 304 -14.67 8.56 -0.97
N GLY A 305 -14.26 8.52 0.30
CA GLY A 305 -13.23 9.38 0.85
C GLY A 305 -11.83 9.09 0.33
N TRP A 306 -11.67 8.05 -0.49
CA TRP A 306 -10.40 7.66 -1.10
C TRP A 306 -10.44 7.74 -2.62
N GLY A 307 -9.26 7.76 -3.20
CA GLY A 307 -9.05 7.73 -4.64
C GLY A 307 -7.65 7.25 -5.00
N LEU A 308 -7.43 7.10 -6.30
CA LEU A 308 -6.11 6.97 -6.90
C LEU A 308 -5.85 8.27 -7.69
N SER A 309 -4.66 8.87 -7.60
CA SER A 309 -4.27 10.04 -8.43
C SER A 309 -4.46 9.72 -9.93
N ASP A 310 -5.05 10.53 -10.83
CA ASP A 310 -5.18 12.00 -11.00
C ASP A 310 -6.63 12.57 -10.94
N GLU A 311 -7.57 11.98 -10.20
CA GLU A 311 -9.01 12.33 -10.30
C GLU A 311 -9.65 12.99 -9.07
N SER A 312 -8.90 13.80 -8.32
CA SER A 312 -9.48 14.48 -7.14
C SER A 312 -9.00 15.90 -6.91
N GLN A 313 -8.89 16.68 -8.00
CA GLN A 313 -8.94 18.14 -7.95
C GLN A 313 -10.05 18.64 -8.88
N THR A 314 -11.30 18.46 -8.45
CA THR A 314 -12.46 19.25 -8.88
C THR A 314 -13.38 19.41 -7.69
#